data_AF-A0A0F9EN01-F1
#
_entry.id   AF-A0A0F9EN01-F1
#
_cell.length_a   1.000
_cell.length_b   1.000
_cell.length_c   1.000
_cell.angle_alpha   90.00
_cell.angle_beta   90.00
_cell.angle_gamma   90.00
#
_symmetry.space_group_name_H-M   'P 1'
#
loop_
_entity.id
_entity.type
_entity.pdbx_description
1 polymer ?
#
loop_
_entity_poly.entity_id
_entity_poly.type
_entity_poly.pdbx_seq_one_letter_code
_entity_poly.pdbx_strand_id
1 'polypeptide(L)'
;MSYSDYFNIDKLKDLVEKFIQDPNKSQYIEQDVKTKYILPLIEILGWDIHSLDQVKEESPAGVGFVDISLRIYSIPKILIEAKKFGKLDGTRQRRGRNITWEEQTLEYAYSLQTDWCILTNFEELRLFFTPASTPTKAKIVVLKYNDYLTNDGLEIFKYISFKGVLEGLINRLAKKRERRPIDIEIAADLLTSNLEIFEVLDKKYSANYSKEELKHFTQRFIERLLIIRAAEDWELLRADQIKDIFDSWNKLTLDKDVEPFSKRMSSLYLQFNKKFNTGIFAPSPVDELELSDQVYENVINRLYKYNFDKIDADVLGNVYEEYLGHILKEKEGKYTLTEDYLNKQKHGIYYTKSYIVKYIITKTVLNKIKDIQSLENLKALKLIDISCGSGTFLVESFNILENRYSKIRESENNSVTGTLDSWLAPRFNWKEILKIIFLGLI
;
A
#
# COMPACT_ATOMS: atom_id res chain seq x y z
N MET A 1 -37.49 2.61 11.54
CA MET A 1 -37.41 2.33 10.10
C MET A 1 -37.52 0.83 9.90
N SER A 2 -38.34 0.40 8.96
CA SER A 2 -38.55 -1.01 8.67
C SER A 2 -37.45 -1.49 7.71
N TYR A 3 -37.04 -2.76 7.78
CA TYR A 3 -36.05 -3.30 6.82
C TYR A 3 -36.55 -3.22 5.37
N SER A 4 -37.87 -3.23 5.18
CA SER A 4 -38.53 -3.03 3.88
C SER A 4 -38.18 -1.69 3.20
N ASP A 5 -37.69 -0.69 3.96
CA ASP A 5 -37.21 0.57 3.40
C ASP A 5 -35.88 0.44 2.65
N TYR A 6 -35.18 -0.69 2.80
CA TYR A 6 -33.82 -0.94 2.27
C TYR A 6 -33.77 -2.06 1.23
N PHE A 7 -34.57 -3.12 1.41
CA PHE A 7 -34.59 -4.28 0.51
C PHE A 7 -35.91 -5.07 0.63
N ASN A 8 -36.20 -5.92 -0.34
CA ASN A 8 -37.44 -6.70 -0.38
C ASN A 8 -37.32 -8.00 0.44
N ILE A 9 -37.93 -8.03 1.62
CA ILE A 9 -37.85 -9.17 2.56
C ILE A 9 -38.57 -10.42 2.02
N ASP A 10 -39.69 -10.25 1.32
CA ASP A 10 -40.45 -11.39 0.78
C ASP A 10 -39.65 -12.10 -0.31
N LYS A 11 -39.01 -11.35 -1.23
CA LYS A 11 -38.10 -11.93 -2.21
C LYS A 11 -36.88 -12.60 -1.58
N LEU A 12 -36.35 -12.05 -0.48
CA LEU A 12 -35.27 -12.69 0.27
C LEU A 12 -35.72 -14.04 0.83
N LYS A 13 -36.92 -14.10 1.39
CA LYS A 13 -37.51 -15.34 1.90
C LYS A 13 -37.68 -16.37 0.77
N ASP A 14 -38.23 -15.96 -0.37
CA ASP A 14 -38.38 -16.84 -1.54
C ASP A 14 -37.02 -17.37 -2.02
N LEU A 15 -35.97 -16.54 -2.02
CA LEU A 15 -34.62 -16.95 -2.43
C LEU A 15 -34.00 -17.96 -1.44
N VAL A 16 -34.21 -17.76 -0.13
CA VAL A 16 -33.75 -18.70 0.90
C VAL A 16 -34.52 -20.02 0.82
N GLU A 17 -35.84 -19.99 0.60
CA GLU A 17 -36.66 -21.20 0.41
C GLU A 17 -36.26 -21.96 -0.85
N LYS A 18 -36.08 -21.26 -1.98
CA LYS A 18 -35.54 -21.81 -3.22
C LYS A 18 -34.20 -22.49 -2.97
N PHE A 19 -33.30 -21.84 -2.23
CA PHE A 19 -32.05 -22.46 -1.84
C PHE A 19 -32.32 -23.72 -1.03
N ILE A 20 -33.07 -23.69 0.06
CA ILE A 20 -33.32 -24.87 0.91
C ILE A 20 -33.83 -26.07 0.11
N GLN A 21 -34.75 -25.84 -0.83
CA GLN A 21 -35.41 -26.88 -1.62
C GLN A 21 -34.62 -27.37 -2.84
N ASP A 22 -33.51 -26.72 -3.22
CA ASP A 22 -32.75 -27.10 -4.42
C ASP A 22 -32.02 -28.45 -4.23
N PRO A 23 -32.38 -29.51 -4.98
CA PRO A 23 -31.74 -30.82 -4.84
C PRO A 23 -30.38 -30.90 -5.55
N ASN A 24 -30.05 -29.94 -6.42
CA ASN A 24 -28.89 -30.00 -7.31
C ASN A 24 -27.69 -29.20 -6.79
N LYS A 25 -27.73 -28.70 -5.55
CA LYS A 25 -26.65 -27.86 -4.97
C LYS A 25 -25.26 -28.44 -5.17
N SER A 26 -25.07 -29.73 -4.90
CA SER A 26 -23.76 -30.39 -4.98
C SER A 26 -23.17 -30.43 -6.39
N GLN A 27 -23.98 -30.21 -7.43
CA GLN A 27 -23.57 -30.22 -8.83
C GLN A 27 -23.18 -28.84 -9.36
N TYR A 28 -23.54 -27.76 -8.64
CA TYR A 28 -23.32 -26.40 -9.12
C TYR A 28 -21.85 -25.99 -9.06
N ILE A 29 -21.37 -25.44 -10.18
CA ILE A 29 -20.08 -24.77 -10.24
C ILE A 29 -20.20 -23.34 -9.70
N GLU A 30 -19.06 -22.67 -9.51
CA GLU A 30 -19.00 -21.30 -8.96
C GLU A 30 -19.88 -20.32 -9.74
N GLN A 31 -19.86 -20.40 -11.08
CA GLN A 31 -20.69 -19.56 -11.94
C GLN A 31 -22.20 -19.81 -11.77
N ASP A 32 -22.61 -21.06 -11.52
CA ASP A 32 -24.02 -21.39 -11.24
C ASP A 32 -24.47 -20.79 -9.93
N VAL A 33 -23.65 -20.89 -8.87
CA VAL A 33 -23.93 -20.30 -7.55
C VAL A 33 -24.04 -18.78 -7.67
N LYS A 34 -23.11 -18.16 -8.39
CA LYS A 34 -23.12 -16.71 -8.65
C LYS A 34 -24.42 -16.27 -9.32
N THR A 35 -24.79 -16.93 -10.42
CA THR A 35 -25.94 -16.54 -11.25
C THR A 35 -27.28 -16.87 -10.58
N LYS A 36 -27.40 -18.01 -9.90
CA LYS A 36 -28.68 -18.48 -9.33
C LYS A 36 -29.00 -17.92 -7.95
N TYR A 37 -28.00 -17.46 -7.19
CA TYR A 37 -28.14 -17.10 -5.78
C TYR A 37 -27.47 -15.78 -5.40
N ILE A 38 -26.22 -15.54 -5.77
CA ILE A 38 -25.49 -14.34 -5.33
C ILE A 38 -25.99 -13.08 -6.04
N LEU A 39 -26.10 -13.09 -7.38
CA LEU A 39 -26.65 -11.96 -8.13
C LEU A 39 -28.11 -11.64 -7.74
N PRO A 40 -29.01 -12.63 -7.61
CA PRO A 40 -30.35 -12.39 -7.07
C PRO A 40 -30.36 -11.80 -5.67
N LEU A 41 -29.47 -12.24 -4.77
CA LEU A 41 -29.35 -11.64 -3.43
C LEU A 41 -28.95 -10.16 -3.53
N ILE A 42 -27.96 -9.83 -4.36
CA ILE A 42 -27.50 -8.46 -4.60
C ILE A 42 -28.64 -7.58 -5.13
N GLU A 43 -29.40 -8.08 -6.10
CA GLU A 43 -30.57 -7.37 -6.65
C GLU A 43 -31.65 -7.14 -5.58
N ILE A 44 -31.94 -8.15 -4.75
CA ILE A 44 -32.89 -8.02 -3.62
C ILE A 44 -32.44 -6.93 -2.65
N LEU A 45 -31.13 -6.82 -2.39
CA LEU A 45 -30.49 -5.80 -1.56
C LEU A 45 -30.51 -4.39 -2.20
N GLY A 46 -31.17 -4.23 -3.35
CA GLY A 46 -31.45 -2.95 -3.98
C GLY A 46 -30.34 -2.46 -4.92
N TRP A 47 -29.35 -3.30 -5.25
CA TRP A 47 -28.33 -2.98 -6.24
C TRP A 47 -28.81 -3.31 -7.64
N ASP A 48 -28.58 -2.40 -8.59
CA ASP A 48 -28.94 -2.63 -10.00
C ASP A 48 -27.84 -3.44 -10.72
N ILE A 49 -28.11 -4.74 -10.95
CA ILE A 49 -27.20 -5.66 -11.63
C ILE A 49 -27.01 -5.37 -13.12
N HIS A 50 -27.86 -4.55 -13.73
CA HIS A 50 -27.76 -4.15 -15.12
C HIS A 50 -27.00 -2.84 -15.32
N SER A 51 -26.68 -2.13 -14.23
CA SER A 51 -25.94 -0.88 -14.24
C SER A 51 -24.49 -1.07 -13.83
N LEU A 52 -23.55 -0.86 -14.76
CA LEU A 52 -22.10 -0.93 -14.49
C LEU A 52 -21.60 0.12 -13.47
N ASP A 53 -22.41 1.15 -13.22
CA ASP A 53 -22.17 2.16 -12.19
C ASP A 53 -22.49 1.66 -10.77
N GLN A 54 -23.29 0.59 -10.67
CA GLN A 54 -23.70 -0.04 -9.41
C GLN A 54 -23.12 -1.44 -9.23
N VAL A 55 -23.13 -2.27 -10.25
CA VAL A 55 -22.64 -3.65 -10.19
C VAL A 55 -21.76 -3.91 -11.41
N LYS A 56 -20.49 -4.21 -11.17
CA LYS A 56 -19.53 -4.61 -12.20
C LYS A 56 -19.02 -6.00 -11.91
N GLU A 57 -19.37 -6.96 -12.77
CA GLU A 57 -18.77 -8.29 -12.76
C GLU A 57 -17.35 -8.28 -13.33
N GLU A 58 -16.52 -9.23 -12.90
CA GLU A 58 -15.13 -9.41 -13.34
C GLU A 58 -14.33 -8.10 -13.33
N SER A 59 -14.37 -7.40 -12.19
CA SER A 59 -13.67 -6.13 -12.05
C SER A 59 -12.18 -6.36 -11.87
N PRO A 60 -11.30 -5.71 -12.66
CA PRO A 60 -9.85 -5.81 -12.47
C PRO A 60 -9.46 -5.28 -11.07
N ALA A 61 -8.70 -6.06 -10.31
CA ALA A 61 -8.30 -5.77 -8.94
C ALA A 61 -6.77 -5.73 -8.75
N GLY A 62 -6.01 -5.42 -9.81
CA GLY A 62 -4.54 -5.33 -9.82
C GLY A 62 -3.82 -6.69 -9.74
N VAL A 63 -4.19 -7.52 -8.76
CA VAL A 63 -3.65 -8.86 -8.53
C VAL A 63 -4.48 -10.00 -9.14
N GLY A 64 -5.57 -9.65 -9.85
CA GLY A 64 -6.50 -10.56 -10.49
C GLY A 64 -7.80 -9.85 -10.87
N PHE A 65 -8.87 -10.62 -10.99
CA PHE A 65 -10.22 -10.13 -11.17
C PHE A 65 -11.04 -10.52 -9.95
N VAL A 66 -11.83 -9.59 -9.43
CA VAL A 66 -12.83 -9.87 -8.40
C VAL A 66 -14.16 -10.16 -9.08
N ASP A 67 -14.91 -11.13 -8.56
CA ASP A 67 -16.12 -11.61 -9.22
C ASP A 67 -17.17 -10.51 -9.39
N ILE A 68 -17.40 -9.71 -8.34
CA ILE A 68 -18.38 -8.62 -8.37
C ILE A 68 -17.86 -7.41 -7.57
N SER A 69 -18.00 -6.23 -8.14
CA SER A 69 -17.78 -4.94 -7.47
C SER A 69 -19.09 -4.16 -7.35
N LEU A 70 -19.50 -3.88 -6.11
CA LEU A 70 -20.63 -3.01 -5.79
C LEU A 70 -20.15 -1.57 -5.67
N ARG A 71 -20.79 -0.65 -6.40
CA ARG A 71 -20.26 0.69 -6.70
C ARG A 71 -21.30 1.77 -6.46
N ILE A 72 -20.87 2.91 -5.92
CA ILE A 72 -21.71 4.12 -5.82
C ILE A 72 -21.05 5.19 -6.67
N TYR A 73 -21.78 5.72 -7.65
CA TYR A 73 -21.24 6.65 -8.64
C TYR A 73 -19.96 6.10 -9.31
N SER A 74 -19.97 4.82 -9.69
CA SER A 74 -18.81 4.12 -10.27
C SER A 74 -17.58 3.99 -9.34
N ILE A 75 -17.69 4.35 -8.06
CA ILE A 75 -16.62 4.14 -7.06
C ILE A 75 -16.89 2.84 -6.31
N PRO A 76 -15.98 1.85 -6.32
CA PRO A 76 -16.12 0.62 -5.53
C PRO A 76 -16.36 0.89 -4.04
N LYS A 77 -17.34 0.21 -3.45
CA LYS A 77 -17.71 0.30 -2.03
C LYS A 77 -17.66 -1.04 -1.31
N ILE A 78 -18.05 -2.12 -1.99
CA ILE A 78 -17.95 -3.49 -1.46
C ILE A 78 -17.48 -4.39 -2.60
N LEU A 79 -16.46 -5.20 -2.34
CA LEU A 79 -16.04 -6.25 -3.26
C LEU A 79 -16.62 -7.59 -2.84
N ILE A 80 -17.04 -8.42 -3.77
CA ILE A 80 -17.58 -9.75 -3.49
C ILE A 80 -16.78 -10.79 -4.27
N GLU A 81 -16.19 -11.72 -3.53
CA GLU A 81 -15.60 -12.96 -4.07
C GLU A 81 -16.61 -14.10 -3.85
N ALA A 82 -16.99 -14.75 -4.93
CA ALA A 82 -17.91 -15.88 -4.94
C ALA A 82 -17.12 -17.20 -4.90
N LYS A 83 -17.67 -18.23 -4.28
CA LYS A 83 -17.14 -19.60 -4.35
C LYS A 83 -18.28 -20.60 -4.51
N LYS A 84 -17.96 -21.82 -4.96
CA LYS A 84 -18.94 -22.92 -4.98
C LYS A 84 -19.40 -23.29 -3.56
N PHE A 85 -20.57 -23.93 -3.47
CA PHE A 85 -21.10 -24.45 -2.20
C PHE A 85 -20.08 -25.34 -1.47
N GLY A 86 -20.05 -25.23 -0.13
CA GLY A 86 -19.12 -25.92 0.76
C GLY A 86 -17.63 -25.57 0.63
N LYS A 87 -17.22 -24.52 -0.10
CA LYS A 87 -15.80 -24.20 -0.38
C LYS A 87 -15.36 -22.77 -0.07
N LEU A 88 -15.56 -22.30 1.16
CA LEU A 88 -15.01 -21.02 1.61
C LEU A 88 -13.62 -21.12 2.30
N ASP A 89 -13.20 -22.30 2.75
CA ASP A 89 -11.93 -22.51 3.47
C ASP A 89 -10.81 -23.11 2.60
N GLY A 90 -10.88 -22.90 1.28
CA GLY A 90 -9.86 -23.38 0.35
C GLY A 90 -8.66 -22.44 0.23
N THR A 91 -7.69 -22.88 -0.56
CA THR A 91 -6.49 -22.10 -0.89
C THR A 91 -6.18 -22.20 -2.38
N ARG A 92 -5.47 -21.20 -2.93
CA ARG A 92 -4.74 -21.35 -4.20
C ARG A 92 -3.25 -21.19 -3.99
N GLN A 93 -2.47 -21.88 -4.81
CA GLN A 93 -1.06 -21.58 -4.94
C GLN A 93 -0.85 -20.31 -5.77
N ARG A 94 -0.06 -19.39 -5.22
CA ARG A 94 0.40 -18.20 -5.92
C ARG A 94 1.80 -17.87 -5.44
N ARG A 95 2.76 -17.73 -6.36
CA ARG A 95 4.17 -17.45 -6.03
C ARG A 95 4.76 -18.41 -4.97
N GLY A 96 4.42 -19.70 -5.06
CA GLY A 96 4.91 -20.73 -4.13
C GLY A 96 4.27 -20.74 -2.73
N ARG A 97 3.34 -19.83 -2.43
CA ARG A 97 2.57 -19.77 -1.18
C ARG A 97 1.13 -20.24 -1.40
N ASN A 98 0.57 -20.92 -0.42
CA ASN A 98 -0.87 -21.19 -0.34
C ASN A 98 -1.56 -19.95 0.24
N ILE A 99 -2.36 -19.27 -0.58
CA ILE A 99 -3.17 -18.12 -0.17
C ILE A 99 -4.60 -18.62 0.03
N THR A 100 -5.17 -18.35 1.21
CA THR A 100 -6.58 -18.67 1.51
C THR A 100 -7.53 -17.78 0.73
N TRP A 101 -8.77 -18.22 0.52
CA TRP A 101 -9.80 -17.37 -0.09
C TRP A 101 -10.04 -16.07 0.68
N GLU A 102 -9.90 -16.10 2.01
CA GLU A 102 -10.03 -14.89 2.84
C GLU A 102 -8.88 -13.91 2.60
N GLU A 103 -7.63 -14.38 2.59
CA GLU A 103 -6.46 -13.55 2.26
C GLU A 103 -6.59 -12.95 0.86
N GLN A 104 -7.00 -13.74 -0.14
CA GLN A 104 -7.21 -13.26 -1.51
C GLN A 104 -8.27 -12.16 -1.57
N THR A 105 -9.40 -12.34 -0.86
CA THR A 105 -10.49 -11.36 -0.84
C THR A 105 -10.02 -10.03 -0.22
N LEU A 106 -9.21 -10.08 0.83
CA LEU A 106 -8.61 -8.90 1.46
C LEU A 106 -7.58 -8.22 0.54
N GLU A 107 -6.75 -8.98 -0.17
CA GLU A 107 -5.79 -8.43 -1.15
C GLU A 107 -6.49 -7.63 -2.26
N TYR A 108 -7.63 -8.11 -2.77
CA TYR A 108 -8.43 -7.38 -3.75
C TYR A 108 -8.97 -6.07 -3.20
N ALA A 109 -9.49 -6.09 -1.98
CA ALA A 109 -10.01 -4.89 -1.34
C ALA A 109 -8.93 -3.85 -1.06
N TYR A 110 -7.75 -4.29 -0.61
CA TYR A 110 -6.58 -3.43 -0.45
C TYR A 110 -6.14 -2.81 -1.79
N SER A 111 -6.07 -3.62 -2.84
CA SER A 111 -5.65 -3.18 -4.18
C SER A 111 -6.61 -2.17 -4.80
N LEU A 112 -7.91 -2.28 -4.52
CA LEU A 112 -8.95 -1.36 -4.99
C LEU A 112 -9.34 -0.29 -3.96
N GLN A 113 -8.56 -0.14 -2.88
CA GLN A 113 -8.77 0.86 -1.82
C GLN A 113 -10.22 0.87 -1.28
N THR A 114 -10.80 -0.32 -1.12
CA THR A 114 -12.17 -0.50 -0.62
C THR A 114 -12.13 -1.03 0.81
N ASP A 115 -12.89 -0.39 1.71
CA ASP A 115 -12.90 -0.73 3.15
C ASP A 115 -13.66 -2.03 3.48
N TRP A 116 -14.44 -2.55 2.53
CA TRP A 116 -15.34 -3.68 2.76
C TRP A 116 -15.21 -4.73 1.65
N CYS A 117 -15.19 -5.99 2.06
CA CYS A 117 -15.33 -7.10 1.13
C CYS A 117 -16.13 -8.25 1.72
N ILE A 118 -16.70 -9.06 0.84
CA ILE A 118 -17.53 -10.22 1.16
C ILE A 118 -16.91 -11.43 0.47
N LEU A 119 -16.71 -12.51 1.22
CA LEU A 119 -16.47 -13.84 0.67
C LEU A 119 -17.74 -14.66 0.90
N THR A 120 -18.32 -15.20 -0.17
CA THR A 120 -19.58 -15.94 -0.03
C THR A 120 -19.75 -17.06 -1.05
N ASN A 121 -20.47 -18.10 -0.64
CA ASN A 121 -21.02 -19.13 -1.50
C ASN A 121 -22.55 -19.22 -1.31
N PHE A 122 -23.20 -18.15 -0.84
CA PHE A 122 -24.61 -18.08 -0.43
C PHE A 122 -25.00 -18.96 0.79
N GLU A 123 -24.46 -20.18 0.94
CA GLU A 123 -24.61 -20.98 2.17
C GLU A 123 -24.10 -20.23 3.40
N GLU A 124 -22.98 -19.53 3.20
CA GLU A 124 -22.33 -18.71 4.19
C GLU A 124 -21.80 -17.43 3.53
N LEU A 125 -21.94 -16.32 4.24
CA LEU A 125 -21.48 -14.99 3.88
C LEU A 125 -20.56 -14.48 4.98
N ARG A 126 -19.31 -14.18 4.62
CA ARG A 126 -18.32 -13.60 5.52
C ARG A 126 -18.11 -12.15 5.11
N LEU A 127 -18.52 -11.22 5.97
CA LEU A 127 -18.29 -9.79 5.80
C LEU A 127 -16.98 -9.40 6.49
N PHE A 128 -16.10 -8.73 5.76
CA PHE A 128 -14.82 -8.25 6.26
C PHE A 128 -14.73 -6.73 6.17
N PHE A 129 -14.09 -6.15 7.18
CA PHE A 129 -13.59 -4.79 7.19
C PHE A 129 -12.08 -4.85 6.96
N THR A 130 -11.65 -4.36 5.81
CA THR A 130 -10.35 -4.60 5.20
C THR A 130 -9.17 -3.81 5.81
N PRO A 131 -9.38 -2.78 6.65
CA PRO A 131 -8.29 -2.16 7.41
C PRO A 131 -7.54 -3.04 8.42
N ALA A 132 -7.92 -4.30 8.61
CA ALA A 132 -7.26 -5.20 9.54
C ALA A 132 -6.20 -6.10 8.87
N SER A 133 -5.07 -6.31 9.56
CA SER A 133 -3.89 -6.99 9.00
C SER A 133 -3.99 -8.50 8.77
N THR A 134 -5.06 -9.16 9.25
CA THR A 134 -5.28 -10.60 9.05
C THR A 134 -6.76 -10.93 8.84
N PRO A 135 -7.11 -12.03 8.13
CA PRO A 135 -8.49 -12.48 7.96
C PRO A 135 -9.31 -12.54 9.26
N THR A 136 -8.72 -13.09 10.32
CA THR A 136 -9.39 -13.22 11.64
C THR A 136 -9.74 -11.86 12.23
N LYS A 137 -8.88 -10.85 12.06
CA LYS A 137 -9.13 -9.49 12.56
C LYS A 137 -10.05 -8.70 11.64
N ALA A 138 -10.04 -8.99 10.34
CA ALA A 138 -10.88 -8.32 9.35
C ALA A 138 -12.33 -8.81 9.38
N LYS A 139 -12.57 -10.08 9.73
CA LYS A 139 -13.89 -10.70 9.74
C LYS A 139 -14.80 -10.02 10.77
N ILE A 140 -15.85 -9.37 10.29
CA ILE A 140 -16.85 -8.65 11.10
C ILE A 140 -17.99 -9.59 11.46
N VAL A 141 -18.52 -10.30 10.46
CA VAL A 141 -19.68 -11.16 10.61
C VAL A 141 -19.55 -12.40 9.72
N VAL A 142 -20.07 -13.52 10.22
CA VAL A 142 -20.36 -14.72 9.44
C VAL A 142 -21.85 -14.98 9.55
N LEU A 143 -22.56 -14.97 8.43
CA LEU A 143 -23.97 -15.35 8.35
C LEU A 143 -24.10 -16.63 7.55
N LYS A 144 -24.80 -17.62 8.09
CA LYS A 144 -25.26 -18.77 7.31
C LYS A 144 -26.64 -18.48 6.73
N TYR A 145 -27.07 -19.25 5.74
CA TYR A 145 -28.39 -19.06 5.12
C TYR A 145 -29.55 -19.08 6.13
N ASN A 146 -29.42 -19.83 7.23
CA ASN A 146 -30.40 -19.86 8.32
C ASN A 146 -30.49 -18.54 9.10
N ASP A 147 -29.43 -17.73 9.07
CA ASP A 147 -29.38 -16.44 9.76
C ASP A 147 -29.98 -15.31 8.92
N TYR A 148 -30.15 -15.50 7.60
CA TYR A 148 -30.52 -14.44 6.64
C TYR A 148 -31.87 -13.78 6.94
N LEU A 149 -32.82 -14.53 7.50
CA LEU A 149 -34.16 -14.06 7.86
C LEU A 149 -34.30 -13.70 9.35
N THR A 150 -33.22 -13.82 10.13
CA THR A 150 -33.19 -13.39 11.54
C THR A 150 -32.99 -11.87 11.63
N ASN A 151 -33.31 -11.28 12.79
CA ASN A 151 -33.08 -9.85 12.99
C ASN A 151 -31.62 -9.43 12.76
N ASP A 152 -30.66 -10.27 13.17
CA ASP A 152 -29.23 -9.99 12.98
C ASP A 152 -28.84 -10.05 11.50
N GLY A 153 -29.32 -11.04 10.77
CA GLY A 153 -29.11 -11.15 9.32
C GLY A 153 -29.72 -9.98 8.56
N LEU A 154 -30.96 -9.61 8.87
CA LEU A 154 -31.65 -8.48 8.25
C LEU A 154 -30.96 -7.14 8.54
N GLU A 155 -30.42 -6.96 9.75
CA GLU A 155 -29.67 -5.75 10.10
C GLU A 155 -28.34 -5.66 9.33
N ILE A 156 -27.63 -6.78 9.14
CA ILE A 156 -26.43 -6.81 8.29
C ILE A 156 -26.76 -6.55 6.82
N PHE A 157 -27.83 -7.16 6.30
CA PHE A 157 -28.32 -6.89 4.95
C PHE A 157 -28.73 -5.44 4.73
N LYS A 158 -29.33 -4.80 5.74
CA LYS A 158 -29.56 -3.36 5.71
C LYS A 158 -28.25 -2.59 5.57
N TYR A 159 -27.19 -2.95 6.29
CA TYR A 159 -25.90 -2.26 6.17
C TYR A 159 -25.25 -2.41 4.79
N ILE A 160 -25.35 -3.59 4.15
CA ILE A 160 -24.74 -3.84 2.83
C ILE A 160 -25.69 -3.58 1.64
N SER A 161 -26.94 -3.22 1.90
CA SER A 161 -27.91 -2.80 0.86
C SER A 161 -27.45 -1.53 0.14
N PHE A 162 -27.89 -1.33 -1.10
CA PHE A 162 -27.54 -0.13 -1.88
C PHE A 162 -27.83 1.16 -1.09
N LYS A 163 -29.05 1.26 -0.56
CA LYS A 163 -29.47 2.41 0.25
C LYS A 163 -28.66 2.54 1.54
N GLY A 164 -28.40 1.43 2.23
CA GLY A 164 -27.61 1.47 3.48
C GLY A 164 -26.17 1.92 3.27
N VAL A 165 -25.54 1.50 2.17
CA VAL A 165 -24.20 1.96 1.79
C VAL A 165 -24.22 3.43 1.34
N LEU A 166 -25.23 3.84 0.57
CA LEU A 166 -25.42 5.22 0.12
C LEU A 166 -25.59 6.19 1.30
N GLU A 167 -26.34 5.80 2.32
CA GLU A 167 -26.52 6.55 3.57
C GLU A 167 -25.34 6.44 4.55
N GLY A 168 -24.30 5.67 4.19
CA GLY A 168 -23.10 5.48 5.01
C GLY A 168 -23.33 4.64 6.27
N LEU A 169 -24.42 3.86 6.34
CA LEU A 169 -24.74 3.03 7.50
C LEU A 169 -23.71 1.94 7.75
N ILE A 170 -23.12 1.37 6.68
CA ILE A 170 -22.08 0.34 6.78
C ILE A 170 -20.89 0.81 7.62
N ASN A 171 -20.57 2.11 7.62
CA ASN A 171 -19.49 2.67 8.43
C ASN A 171 -19.76 2.59 9.94
N ARG A 172 -21.02 2.38 10.37
CA ARG A 172 -21.35 2.12 11.77
C ARG A 172 -20.83 0.77 12.24
N LEU A 173 -20.73 -0.21 11.34
CA LEU A 173 -20.07 -1.49 11.62
C LEU A 173 -18.56 -1.30 11.84
N ALA A 174 -17.94 -0.32 11.16
CA ALA A 174 -16.53 0.06 11.35
C ALA A 174 -16.27 0.86 12.64
N LYS A 175 -17.25 1.61 13.17
CA LYS A 175 -17.08 2.47 14.36
C LYS A 175 -16.70 1.74 15.67
N LYS A 176 -16.64 0.41 15.68
CA LYS A 176 -16.04 -0.38 16.79
C LYS A 176 -14.54 -0.63 16.64
N ARG A 177 -13.92 -0.27 15.51
CA ARG A 177 -12.49 -0.41 15.23
C ARG A 177 -12.03 0.74 14.34
N GLU A 178 -11.60 1.84 14.95
CA GLU A 178 -10.97 2.94 14.21
C GLU A 178 -9.69 2.43 13.53
N ARG A 179 -9.59 2.64 12.21
CA ARG A 179 -8.31 2.58 11.50
C ARG A 179 -7.53 3.84 11.88
N ARG A 180 -6.26 3.68 12.26
CA ARG A 180 -5.30 4.79 12.16
C ARG A 180 -5.01 5.01 10.67
N PRO A 181 -5.19 6.23 10.13
CA PRO A 181 -4.78 6.59 8.77
C PRO A 181 -3.45 5.92 8.35
N ILE A 182 -3.35 5.50 7.09
CA ILE A 182 -2.21 4.67 6.60
C ILE A 182 -0.85 5.37 6.80
N ASP A 183 -0.83 6.69 6.68
CA ASP A 183 0.32 7.54 7.00
C ASP A 183 0.75 7.41 8.46
N ILE A 184 -0.20 7.41 9.40
CA ILE A 184 0.06 7.20 10.83
C ILE A 184 0.56 5.78 11.10
N GLU A 185 0.02 4.78 10.41
CA GLU A 185 0.44 3.38 10.58
C GLU A 185 1.88 3.16 10.10
N ILE A 186 2.21 3.65 8.90
CA ILE A 186 3.56 3.59 8.34
C ILE A 186 4.53 4.35 9.26
N ALA A 187 4.18 5.58 9.67
CA ALA A 187 5.03 6.36 10.57
C ALA A 187 5.29 5.63 11.89
N ALA A 188 4.27 5.02 12.49
CA ALA A 188 4.42 4.24 13.72
C ALA A 188 5.33 3.01 13.55
N ASP A 189 5.21 2.28 12.44
CA ASP A 189 6.08 1.14 12.14
C ASP A 189 7.54 1.58 11.90
N LEU A 190 7.76 2.72 11.24
CA LEU A 190 9.09 3.30 11.04
C LEU A 190 9.71 3.78 12.35
N LEU A 191 8.93 4.44 13.22
CA LEU A 191 9.38 4.90 14.54
C LEU A 191 9.73 3.72 15.45
N THR A 192 8.90 2.67 15.45
CA THR A 192 9.17 1.44 16.20
C THR A 192 10.46 0.78 15.72
N SER A 193 10.66 0.73 14.40
CA SER A 193 11.89 0.22 13.80
C SER A 193 13.12 1.04 14.19
N ASN A 194 13.00 2.37 14.26
CA ASN A 194 14.07 3.26 14.73
C ASN A 194 14.46 2.97 16.17
N LEU A 195 13.47 2.83 17.05
CA LEU A 195 13.73 2.52 18.45
C LEU A 195 14.49 1.19 18.60
N GLU A 196 14.03 0.13 17.93
CA GLU A 196 14.67 -1.20 18.01
C GLU A 196 16.11 -1.20 17.48
N ILE A 197 16.34 -0.53 16.35
CA ILE A 197 17.68 -0.40 15.77
C ILE A 197 18.58 0.42 16.69
N PHE A 198 18.10 1.56 17.17
CA PHE A 198 18.85 2.45 18.04
C PHE A 198 19.26 1.75 19.34
N GLU A 199 18.36 1.01 19.99
CA GLU A 199 18.66 0.26 21.21
C GLU A 199 19.78 -0.77 21.01
N VAL A 200 19.78 -1.48 19.87
CA VAL A 200 20.85 -2.44 19.56
C VAL A 200 22.17 -1.72 19.31
N LEU A 201 22.16 -0.62 18.55
CA LEU A 201 23.37 0.13 18.24
C LEU A 201 23.95 0.78 19.51
N ASP A 202 23.10 1.37 20.34
CA ASP A 202 23.51 1.99 21.60
C ASP A 202 24.11 0.98 22.58
N LYS A 203 23.47 -0.18 22.72
CA LYS A 203 24.00 -1.24 23.59
C LYS A 203 25.36 -1.75 23.14
N LYS A 204 25.60 -1.85 21.83
CA LYS A 204 26.85 -2.42 21.28
C LYS A 204 27.97 -1.39 21.11
N TYR A 205 27.64 -0.15 20.75
CA TYR A 205 28.61 0.80 20.20
C TYR A 205 28.62 2.18 20.89
N SER A 206 27.90 2.37 22.00
CA SER A 206 27.91 3.63 22.77
C SER A 206 29.28 4.00 23.35
N ALA A 207 30.21 3.05 23.47
CA ALA A 207 31.59 3.32 23.87
C ALA A 207 32.43 3.96 22.74
N ASN A 208 31.99 3.81 21.49
CA ASN A 208 32.73 4.21 20.30
C ASN A 208 32.12 5.41 19.59
N TYR A 209 30.81 5.63 19.74
CA TYR A 209 30.07 6.68 19.03
C TYR A 209 29.15 7.46 19.96
N SER A 210 28.96 8.74 19.63
CA SER A 210 27.99 9.60 20.31
C SER A 210 26.55 9.18 19.99
N LYS A 211 25.60 9.58 20.85
CA LYS A 211 24.17 9.32 20.63
C LYS A 211 23.66 9.92 19.31
N GLU A 212 24.22 11.04 18.89
CA GLU A 212 23.85 11.72 17.63
C GLU A 212 24.31 10.91 16.42
N GLU A 213 25.54 10.38 16.44
CA GLU A 213 26.05 9.48 15.41
C GLU A 213 25.22 8.19 15.34
N LEU A 214 24.90 7.59 16.50
CA LEU A 214 24.07 6.39 16.54
C LEU A 214 22.66 6.62 15.98
N LYS A 215 22.06 7.80 16.20
CA LYS A 215 20.79 8.19 15.57
C LYS A 215 20.94 8.30 14.05
N HIS A 216 22.00 8.92 13.57
CA HIS A 216 22.28 9.02 12.13
C HIS A 216 22.47 7.63 11.49
N PHE A 217 23.20 6.72 12.15
CA PHE A 217 23.36 5.34 11.70
C PHE A 217 22.04 4.57 11.69
N THR A 218 21.24 4.71 12.75
CA THR A 218 19.90 4.11 12.86
C THR A 218 19.03 4.48 11.66
N GLN A 219 18.98 5.77 11.36
CA GLN A 219 18.24 6.29 10.23
C GLN A 219 18.70 5.70 8.91
N ARG A 220 20.02 5.69 8.67
CA ARG A 220 20.60 5.17 7.43
C ARG A 220 20.29 3.69 7.21
N PHE A 221 20.21 2.88 8.27
CA PHE A 221 19.77 1.48 8.16
C PHE A 221 18.33 1.37 7.66
N ILE A 222 17.41 2.14 8.23
CA ILE A 222 15.98 2.08 7.89
C ILE A 222 15.74 2.61 6.50
N GLU A 223 16.38 3.71 6.13
CA GLU A 223 16.29 4.29 4.79
C GLU A 223 16.74 3.27 3.76
N ARG A 224 17.93 2.68 3.89
CA ARG A 224 18.42 1.66 2.94
C ARG A 224 17.44 0.51 2.76
N LEU A 225 16.84 0.00 3.83
CA LEU A 225 15.83 -1.07 3.76
C LEU A 225 14.53 -0.60 3.10
N LEU A 226 14.01 0.56 3.50
CA LEU A 226 12.81 1.18 2.93
C LEU A 226 12.95 1.36 1.43
N ILE A 227 14.11 1.82 0.98
CA ILE A 227 14.40 2.14 -0.41
C ILE A 227 14.46 0.88 -1.26
N ILE A 228 15.17 -0.15 -0.79
CA ILE A 228 15.23 -1.42 -1.51
C ILE A 228 13.82 -2.02 -1.60
N ARG A 229 13.09 -2.05 -0.48
CA ARG A 229 11.70 -2.54 -0.45
C ARG A 229 10.84 -1.81 -1.46
N ALA A 230 10.96 -0.49 -1.52
CA ALA A 230 10.18 0.30 -2.43
C ALA A 230 10.61 0.03 -3.88
N ALA A 231 11.91 -0.08 -4.17
CA ALA A 231 12.43 -0.49 -5.48
C ALA A 231 11.91 -1.86 -5.95
N GLU A 232 11.64 -2.79 -5.05
CA GLU A 232 10.98 -4.07 -5.40
C GLU A 232 9.54 -3.86 -5.88
N ASP A 233 8.74 -3.01 -5.22
CA ASP A 233 7.35 -2.71 -5.64
C ASP A 233 7.30 -1.95 -6.96
N TRP A 234 8.39 -1.29 -7.30
CA TRP A 234 8.51 -0.46 -8.49
C TRP A 234 9.14 -1.20 -9.66
N GLU A 235 9.35 -2.50 -9.51
CA GLU A 235 9.89 -3.40 -10.54
C GLU A 235 11.32 -3.04 -10.99
N LEU A 236 12.01 -2.20 -10.20
CA LEU A 236 13.44 -1.89 -10.35
C LEU A 236 14.35 -3.05 -9.92
N LEU A 237 13.82 -3.84 -8.99
CA LEU A 237 14.39 -5.06 -8.47
C LEU A 237 13.39 -6.21 -8.64
N ARG A 238 13.87 -7.43 -8.42
CA ARG A 238 13.00 -8.60 -8.35
C ARG A 238 12.05 -8.42 -7.16
N ALA A 239 10.77 -8.74 -7.36
CA ALA A 239 9.79 -8.73 -6.27
C ALA A 239 10.26 -9.60 -5.09
N ASP A 240 9.99 -9.12 -3.88
CA ASP A 240 10.22 -9.83 -2.61
C ASP A 240 11.69 -10.22 -2.36
N GLN A 241 12.65 -9.51 -2.98
CA GLN A 241 14.07 -9.87 -2.95
C GLN A 241 14.67 -9.91 -1.54
N ILE A 242 14.46 -8.89 -0.70
CA ILE A 242 14.96 -8.90 0.69
C ILE A 242 14.34 -10.06 1.47
N LYS A 243 13.02 -10.25 1.34
CA LYS A 243 12.30 -11.31 2.07
C LYS A 243 12.81 -12.69 1.69
N ASP A 244 13.01 -12.94 0.40
CA ASP A 244 13.57 -14.20 -0.09
C ASP A 244 15.01 -14.43 0.38
N ILE A 245 15.85 -13.39 0.40
CA ILE A 245 17.22 -13.48 0.92
C ILE A 245 17.17 -13.83 2.41
N PHE A 246 16.30 -13.18 3.18
CA PHE A 246 16.13 -13.45 4.61
C PHE A 246 15.61 -14.86 4.87
N ASP A 247 14.54 -15.28 4.20
CA ASP A 247 13.94 -16.60 4.40
C ASP A 247 14.88 -17.74 3.98
N SER A 248 15.66 -17.54 2.91
CA SER A 248 16.68 -18.49 2.46
C SER A 248 17.83 -18.58 3.46
N TRP A 249 18.36 -17.43 3.90
CA TRP A 249 19.42 -17.37 4.91
C TRP A 249 18.95 -18.04 6.22
N ASN A 250 17.74 -17.76 6.68
CA ASN A 250 17.21 -18.30 7.93
C ASN A 250 17.04 -19.84 7.89
N LYS A 251 16.73 -20.41 6.72
CA LYS A 251 16.55 -21.85 6.52
C LYS A 251 17.85 -22.62 6.26
N LEU A 252 18.79 -22.01 5.55
CA LEU A 252 19.97 -22.71 5.00
C LEU A 252 21.25 -22.48 5.80
N THR A 253 21.30 -21.44 6.64
CA THR A 253 22.51 -21.13 7.42
C THR A 253 22.63 -22.05 8.63
N LEU A 254 23.71 -22.83 8.69
CA LEU A 254 23.97 -23.78 9.77
C LEU A 254 24.36 -23.10 11.09
N ASP A 255 25.15 -22.02 10.98
CA ASP A 255 25.64 -21.23 12.12
C ASP A 255 25.49 -19.75 11.81
N LYS A 256 24.55 -19.11 12.51
CA LYS A 256 24.20 -17.70 12.31
C LYS A 256 25.20 -16.75 12.95
N ASP A 257 26.03 -17.20 13.89
CA ASP A 257 27.10 -16.38 14.46
C ASP A 257 28.27 -16.27 13.48
N VAL A 258 28.51 -17.30 12.67
CA VAL A 258 29.55 -17.29 11.62
C VAL A 258 29.10 -16.48 10.40
N GLU A 259 27.86 -16.69 9.95
CA GLU A 259 27.27 -15.99 8.81
C GLU A 259 26.00 -15.23 9.21
N PRO A 260 26.12 -14.09 9.92
CA PRO A 260 24.97 -13.28 10.32
C PRO A 260 24.29 -12.64 9.09
N PHE A 261 23.01 -12.30 9.23
CA PHE A 261 22.24 -11.74 8.13
C PHE A 261 22.78 -10.38 7.67
N SER A 262 23.41 -9.62 8.57
CA SER A 262 24.09 -8.35 8.28
C SER A 262 25.06 -8.46 7.11
N LYS A 263 25.85 -9.55 7.01
CA LYS A 263 26.80 -9.76 5.90
C LYS A 263 26.09 -9.90 4.54
N ARG A 264 24.92 -10.55 4.52
CA ARG A 264 24.09 -10.67 3.30
C ARG A 264 23.59 -9.29 2.88
N MET A 265 23.15 -8.48 3.83
CA MET A 265 22.70 -7.11 3.58
C MET A 265 23.83 -6.20 3.09
N SER A 266 25.03 -6.27 3.66
CA SER A 266 26.19 -5.49 3.19
C SER A 266 26.53 -5.79 1.72
N SER A 267 26.45 -7.06 1.31
CA SER A 267 26.61 -7.42 -0.11
C SER A 267 25.53 -6.81 -0.99
N LEU A 268 24.26 -6.85 -0.54
CA LEU A 268 23.14 -6.26 -1.27
C LEU A 268 23.29 -4.74 -1.40
N TYR A 269 23.68 -4.05 -0.33
CA TYR A 269 23.94 -2.60 -0.33
C TYR A 269 25.04 -2.22 -1.32
N LEU A 270 26.13 -2.98 -1.37
CA LEU A 270 27.20 -2.76 -2.32
C LEU A 270 26.73 -2.94 -3.77
N GLN A 271 25.93 -3.97 -4.04
CA GLN A 271 25.35 -4.20 -5.37
C GLN A 271 24.39 -3.06 -5.76
N PHE A 272 23.55 -2.63 -4.82
CA PHE A 272 22.62 -1.52 -5.02
C PHE A 272 23.37 -0.22 -5.33
N ASN A 273 24.42 0.10 -4.55
CA ASN A 273 25.26 1.26 -4.79
C ASN A 273 25.93 1.20 -6.17
N LYS A 274 26.47 0.06 -6.57
CA LYS A 274 27.09 -0.10 -7.90
C LYS A 274 26.10 0.09 -9.05
N LYS A 275 24.85 -0.37 -8.86
CA LYS A 275 23.82 -0.32 -9.91
C LYS A 275 23.17 1.06 -10.02
N PHE A 276 22.88 1.71 -8.89
CA PHE A 276 22.07 2.93 -8.85
C PHE A 276 22.85 4.18 -8.42
N ASN A 277 24.05 4.02 -7.86
CA ASN A 277 24.97 5.09 -7.45
C ASN A 277 24.31 6.16 -6.56
N THR A 278 23.58 5.72 -5.54
CA THR A 278 22.85 6.60 -4.63
C THR A 278 23.65 6.83 -3.35
N GLY A 279 23.73 8.10 -2.92
CA GLY A 279 24.58 8.53 -1.80
C GLY A 279 24.33 7.78 -0.48
N ILE A 280 23.09 7.37 -0.20
CA ILE A 280 22.78 6.63 1.04
C ILE A 280 23.49 5.27 1.12
N PHE A 281 23.75 4.61 -0.02
CA PHE A 281 24.46 3.34 -0.09
C PHE A 281 25.96 3.51 -0.34
N ALA A 282 26.47 4.75 -0.41
CA ALA A 282 27.90 4.98 -0.44
C ALA A 282 28.56 4.43 0.84
N PRO A 283 29.83 3.97 0.76
CA PRO A 283 30.57 3.50 1.93
C PRO A 283 30.62 4.54 3.06
N SER A 284 30.41 4.10 4.29
CA SER A 284 30.41 4.96 5.49
C SER A 284 30.59 4.12 6.77
N PRO A 285 30.84 4.75 7.94
CA PRO A 285 31.05 4.02 9.20
C PRO A 285 29.88 3.09 9.60
N VAL A 286 28.66 3.36 9.13
CA VAL A 286 27.49 2.49 9.38
C VAL A 286 27.69 1.06 8.83
N ASP A 287 28.52 0.91 7.81
CA ASP A 287 28.77 -0.38 7.14
C ASP A 287 29.62 -1.34 7.99
N GLU A 288 30.28 -0.82 9.04
CA GLU A 288 31.02 -1.59 10.04
C GLU A 288 30.14 -2.04 11.20
N LEU A 289 28.88 -1.57 11.26
CA LEU A 289 27.96 -1.84 12.37
C LEU A 289 27.06 -3.03 12.07
N GLU A 290 26.91 -3.90 13.06
CA GLU A 290 26.05 -5.09 12.96
C GLU A 290 24.78 -4.98 13.80
N LEU A 291 23.64 -5.04 13.12
CA LEU A 291 22.32 -5.27 13.72
C LEU A 291 22.10 -6.76 13.97
N SER A 292 21.26 -7.08 14.96
CA SER A 292 20.85 -8.47 15.21
C SER A 292 19.87 -8.95 14.13
N ASP A 293 19.89 -10.26 13.86
CA ASP A 293 19.02 -10.87 12.86
C ASP A 293 17.52 -10.68 13.19
N GLN A 294 17.16 -10.68 14.48
CA GLN A 294 15.79 -10.42 14.94
C GLN A 294 15.32 -9.01 14.58
N VAL A 295 16.19 -8.00 14.68
CA VAL A 295 15.83 -6.63 14.32
C VAL A 295 15.60 -6.53 12.81
N TYR A 296 16.46 -7.16 12.00
CA TYR A 296 16.21 -7.25 10.55
C TYR A 296 14.87 -7.91 10.24
N GLU A 297 14.57 -9.05 10.87
CA GLU A 297 13.29 -9.74 10.69
C GLU A 297 12.09 -8.83 10.99
N ASN A 298 12.12 -8.14 12.13
CA ASN A 298 11.05 -7.25 12.56
C ASN A 298 10.84 -6.11 11.57
N VAL A 299 11.92 -5.44 11.15
CA VAL A 299 11.86 -4.32 10.21
C VAL A 299 11.37 -4.78 8.84
N ILE A 300 11.90 -5.89 8.31
CA ILE A 300 11.44 -6.49 7.06
C ILE A 300 9.94 -6.79 7.15
N ASN A 301 9.50 -7.49 8.19
CA ASN A 301 8.09 -7.85 8.33
C ASN A 301 7.17 -6.62 8.45
N ARG A 302 7.62 -5.51 9.03
CA ARG A 302 6.87 -4.24 9.05
C ARG A 302 6.78 -3.60 7.66
N LEU A 303 7.91 -3.47 6.96
CA LEU A 303 7.96 -2.84 5.64
C LEU A 303 7.16 -3.62 4.59
N TYR A 304 7.11 -4.95 4.69
CA TYR A 304 6.36 -5.81 3.76
C TYR A 304 4.84 -5.82 4.00
N LYS A 305 4.33 -5.11 5.01
CA LYS A 305 2.88 -4.86 5.15
C LYS A 305 2.35 -3.89 4.07
N TYR A 306 3.23 -3.10 3.46
CA TYR A 306 2.88 -2.00 2.58
C TYR A 306 3.29 -2.28 1.14
N ASN A 307 2.50 -1.75 0.19
CA ASN A 307 2.87 -1.68 -1.23
C ASN A 307 3.15 -0.22 -1.61
N PHE A 308 4.43 0.13 -1.73
CA PHE A 308 4.93 1.47 -2.03
C PHE A 308 4.64 1.93 -3.46
N ASP A 309 4.20 1.07 -4.38
CA ASP A 309 3.68 1.53 -5.69
C ASP A 309 2.30 2.18 -5.56
N LYS A 310 1.52 1.79 -4.54
CA LYS A 310 0.14 2.24 -4.33
C LYS A 310 0.01 3.42 -3.36
N ILE A 311 1.11 3.83 -2.74
CA ILE A 311 1.15 4.99 -1.85
C ILE A 311 1.42 6.24 -2.69
N ASP A 312 0.52 7.22 -2.61
CA ASP A 312 0.71 8.50 -3.29
C ASP A 312 1.70 9.42 -2.55
N ALA A 313 2.14 10.46 -3.25
CA ALA A 313 3.15 11.39 -2.73
C ALA A 313 2.67 12.19 -1.50
N ASP A 314 1.37 12.49 -1.40
CA ASP A 314 0.83 13.26 -0.29
C ASP A 314 0.74 12.40 0.99
N VAL A 315 0.46 11.11 0.85
CA VAL A 315 0.55 10.14 1.96
C VAL A 315 1.99 10.03 2.46
N LEU A 316 2.98 9.88 1.57
CA LEU A 316 4.39 9.85 1.99
C LEU A 316 4.83 11.17 2.65
N GLY A 317 4.34 12.31 2.16
CA GLY A 317 4.55 13.62 2.78
C GLY A 317 4.03 13.67 4.21
N ASN A 318 2.81 13.18 4.45
CA ASN A 318 2.25 13.07 5.80
C ASN A 318 3.02 12.07 6.68
N VAL A 319 3.47 10.93 6.14
CA VAL A 319 4.33 9.97 6.87
C VAL A 319 5.58 10.67 7.37
N TYR A 320 6.22 11.48 6.53
CA TYR A 320 7.43 12.23 6.88
C TYR A 320 7.17 13.25 7.99
N GLU A 321 6.10 14.04 7.91
CA GLU A 321 5.71 14.97 8.98
C GLU A 321 5.46 14.24 10.29
N GLU A 322 4.74 13.12 10.24
CA GLU A 322 4.36 12.37 11.41
C GLU A 322 5.56 11.70 12.07
N TYR A 323 6.46 11.16 11.25
CA TYR A 323 7.73 10.60 11.67
C TYR A 323 8.63 11.65 12.37
N LEU A 324 8.81 12.84 11.77
CA LEU A 324 9.61 13.92 12.37
C LEU A 324 8.99 14.53 13.64
N GLY A 325 7.68 14.35 13.84
CA GLY A 325 6.99 14.81 15.04
C GLY A 325 7.38 14.06 16.31
N HIS A 326 8.16 12.99 16.20
CA HIS A 326 8.54 12.13 17.30
C HIS A 326 10.04 12.16 17.53
N ILE A 327 10.44 12.20 18.80
CA ILE A 327 11.85 12.10 19.20
C ILE A 327 12.07 10.97 20.19
N LEU A 328 13.24 10.35 20.09
CA LEU A 328 13.74 9.40 21.08
C LEU A 328 14.19 10.16 22.33
N LYS A 329 13.54 9.89 23.47
CA LYS A 329 13.95 10.35 24.80
C LYS A 329 14.36 9.17 25.67
N GLU A 330 15.50 9.34 26.32
CA GLU A 330 15.96 8.43 27.36
C GLU A 330 15.34 8.81 28.70
N LYS A 331 14.75 7.84 29.39
CA LYS A 331 14.27 7.98 30.76
C LYS A 331 14.63 6.73 31.55
N GLU A 332 15.39 6.91 32.63
CA GLU A 332 15.78 5.81 33.54
C GLU A 332 16.47 4.63 32.81
N GLY A 333 17.31 4.92 31.82
CA GLY A 333 18.01 3.92 31.02
C GLY A 333 17.14 3.15 30.02
N LYS A 334 15.90 3.61 29.77
CA LYS A 334 15.02 3.11 28.70
C LYS A 334 14.73 4.20 27.69
N TYR A 335 14.69 3.84 26.42
CA TYR A 335 14.31 4.74 25.35
C TYR A 335 12.81 4.67 25.09
N THR A 336 12.20 5.83 24.91
CA THR A 336 10.79 5.95 24.56
C THR A 336 10.62 6.95 23.43
N LEU A 337 9.65 6.68 22.58
CA LEU A 337 9.20 7.61 21.56
C LEU A 337 8.23 8.60 22.22
N THR A 338 8.52 9.89 22.10
CA THR A 338 7.65 10.95 22.62
C THR A 338 7.30 11.93 21.52
N GLU A 339 6.02 12.31 21.46
CA GLU A 339 5.56 13.40 20.59
C GLU A 339 6.19 14.72 21.03
N ASP A 340 6.75 15.46 20.09
CA ASP A 340 7.32 16.79 20.31
C ASP A 340 6.62 17.83 19.44
N TYR A 341 5.36 18.11 19.79
CA TYR A 341 4.54 19.14 19.13
C TYR A 341 5.21 20.53 19.12
N LEU A 342 6.00 20.85 20.14
CA LEU A 342 6.70 22.12 20.25
C LEU A 342 7.83 22.23 19.21
N ASN A 343 8.53 21.13 18.91
CA ASN A 343 9.51 21.11 17.82
C ASN A 343 8.86 21.09 16.42
N LYS A 344 7.70 20.43 16.24
CA LYS A 344 6.89 20.47 14.99
C LYS A 344 6.57 21.93 14.58
N GLN A 345 6.09 22.75 15.51
CA GLN A 345 5.76 24.16 15.26
C GLN A 345 7.00 25.05 15.12
N LYS A 346 8.06 24.84 15.92
CA LYS A 346 9.28 25.66 15.89
C LYS A 346 10.14 25.47 14.64
N HIS A 347 10.14 24.27 14.05
CA HIS A 347 10.91 23.97 12.84
C HIS A 347 10.10 24.12 11.54
N GLY A 348 8.83 24.51 11.62
CA GLY A 348 7.98 24.73 10.44
C GLY A 348 7.77 23.46 9.60
N ILE A 349 7.69 22.29 10.25
CA ILE A 349 7.60 20.98 9.58
C ILE A 349 6.18 20.80 9.03
N TYR A 350 5.94 21.39 7.85
CA TYR A 350 4.70 21.28 7.10
C TYR A 350 5.01 20.95 5.63
N TYR A 351 4.60 19.76 5.21
CA TYR A 351 4.53 19.29 3.84
C TYR A 351 3.55 20.13 3.03
N THR A 352 4.03 20.64 1.91
CA THR A 352 3.21 21.38 0.96
C THR A 352 2.51 20.39 0.03
N LYS A 353 1.17 20.37 0.03
CA LYS A 353 0.39 19.45 -0.81
C LYS A 353 0.78 19.55 -2.28
N SER A 354 0.82 18.39 -2.95
CA SER A 354 1.27 18.22 -4.34
C SER A 354 0.66 19.23 -5.33
N TYR A 355 -0.65 19.50 -5.21
CA TYR A 355 -1.34 20.44 -6.10
C TYR A 355 -0.86 21.90 -5.93
N ILE A 356 -0.48 22.32 -4.72
CA ILE A 356 0.07 23.65 -4.43
C ILE A 356 1.47 23.75 -5.03
N VAL A 357 2.31 22.74 -4.81
CA VAL A 357 3.67 22.67 -5.38
C VAL A 357 3.60 22.77 -6.90
N LYS A 358 2.75 21.94 -7.53
CA LYS A 358 2.55 21.95 -8.98
C LYS A 358 2.09 23.30 -9.50
N TYR A 359 1.16 23.97 -8.80
CA TYR A 359 0.73 25.31 -9.17
C TYR A 359 1.91 26.30 -9.15
N ILE A 360 2.70 26.33 -8.07
CA ILE A 360 3.83 27.25 -7.94
C ILE A 360 4.88 26.97 -9.02
N ILE A 361 5.34 25.73 -9.18
CA ILE A 361 6.36 25.36 -10.17
C ILE A 361 5.88 25.65 -11.60
N THR A 362 4.59 25.42 -11.90
CA THR A 362 4.00 25.77 -13.21
C THR A 362 4.08 27.28 -13.46
N LYS A 363 3.81 28.10 -12.45
CA LYS A 363 3.85 29.56 -12.59
C LYS A 363 5.27 30.14 -12.59
N THR A 364 6.25 29.44 -12.01
CA THR A 364 7.64 29.92 -11.87
C THR A 364 8.60 29.23 -12.85
N VAL A 365 8.92 27.96 -12.63
CA VAL A 365 9.94 27.19 -13.37
C VAL A 365 9.46 26.91 -14.79
N LEU A 366 8.27 26.34 -14.96
CA LEU A 366 7.77 25.98 -16.30
C LEU A 366 7.70 27.20 -17.22
N ASN A 367 7.21 28.32 -16.70
CA ASN A 367 7.12 29.59 -17.44
C ASN A 367 8.48 30.11 -17.91
N LYS A 368 9.57 29.85 -17.18
CA LYS A 368 10.93 30.25 -17.58
C LYS A 368 11.59 29.30 -18.57
N ILE A 369 11.25 28.01 -18.53
CA ILE A 369 11.92 26.99 -19.37
C ILE A 369 11.16 26.66 -20.66
N LYS A 370 9.88 27.03 -20.77
CA LYS A 370 9.02 26.66 -21.91
C LYS A 370 9.56 27.12 -23.27
N ASP A 371 10.30 28.24 -23.30
CA ASP A 371 10.84 28.84 -24.52
C ASP A 371 12.29 28.40 -24.81
N ILE A 372 12.94 27.67 -23.89
CA ILE A 372 14.32 27.19 -24.07
C ILE A 372 14.33 26.03 -25.07
N GLN A 373 15.00 26.19 -26.21
CA GLN A 373 15.08 25.15 -27.26
C GLN A 373 16.40 24.39 -27.29
N SER A 374 17.46 24.90 -26.64
CA SER A 374 18.78 24.25 -26.60
C SER A 374 18.94 23.38 -25.35
N LEU A 375 19.45 22.14 -25.53
CA LEU A 375 19.80 21.26 -24.41
C LEU A 375 20.91 21.83 -23.53
N GLU A 376 21.87 22.56 -24.10
CA GLU A 376 22.95 23.19 -23.35
C GLU A 376 22.41 24.23 -22.36
N ASN A 377 21.51 25.09 -22.85
CA ASN A 377 20.86 26.11 -22.02
C ASN A 377 19.98 25.49 -20.93
N LEU A 378 19.28 24.38 -21.23
CA LEU A 378 18.47 23.69 -20.23
C LEU A 378 19.34 23.05 -19.14
N LYS A 379 20.47 22.43 -19.51
CA LYS A 379 21.43 21.81 -18.57
C LYS A 379 22.20 22.82 -17.72
N ALA A 380 22.36 24.04 -18.19
CA ALA A 380 23.03 25.12 -17.45
C ALA A 380 22.15 25.69 -16.30
N LEU A 381 20.85 25.40 -16.28
CA LEU A 381 19.96 25.87 -15.24
C LEU A 381 20.31 25.25 -13.88
N LYS A 382 20.31 26.11 -12.86
CA LYS A 382 20.44 25.71 -11.46
C LYS A 382 19.20 26.16 -10.71
N LEU A 383 18.60 25.24 -9.98
CA LEU A 383 17.46 25.49 -9.11
C LEU A 383 17.91 25.30 -7.67
N ILE A 384 17.42 26.16 -6.78
CA ILE A 384 17.68 26.07 -5.35
C ILE A 384 16.37 26.21 -4.60
N ASP A 385 16.17 25.33 -3.63
CA ASP A 385 15.15 25.44 -2.61
C ASP A 385 15.86 25.47 -1.25
N ILE A 386 15.83 26.63 -0.59
CA ILE A 386 16.55 26.90 0.65
C ILE A 386 15.89 26.30 1.89
N SER A 387 14.67 25.78 1.74
CA SER A 387 13.88 25.17 2.81
C SER A 387 13.17 23.93 2.25
N CYS A 388 13.93 23.06 1.61
CA CYS A 388 13.36 22.03 0.75
C CYS A 388 12.53 20.97 1.48
N GLY A 389 12.68 20.83 2.80
CA GLY A 389 11.95 19.85 3.60
C GLY A 389 12.06 18.48 2.94
N SER A 390 10.91 17.85 2.64
CA SER A 390 10.80 16.59 1.88
C SER A 390 11.10 16.68 0.38
N GLY A 391 11.77 17.74 -0.09
CA GLY A 391 12.24 17.90 -1.47
C GLY A 391 11.16 18.08 -2.54
N THR A 392 9.88 18.18 -2.19
CA THR A 392 8.74 18.14 -3.14
C THR A 392 8.84 19.17 -4.27
N PHE A 393 9.33 20.38 -3.98
CA PHE A 393 9.55 21.41 -5.01
C PHE A 393 10.68 21.04 -5.98
N LEU A 394 11.77 20.45 -5.48
CA LEU A 394 12.90 20.01 -6.30
C LEU A 394 12.49 18.84 -7.21
N VAL A 395 11.71 17.90 -6.69
CA VAL A 395 11.13 16.80 -7.49
C VAL A 395 10.30 17.37 -8.63
N GLU A 396 9.31 18.19 -8.32
CA GLU A 396 8.36 18.64 -9.33
C GLU A 396 9.05 19.54 -10.37
N SER A 397 10.08 20.28 -9.93
CA SER A 397 10.94 21.01 -10.84
C SER A 397 11.73 20.09 -11.77
N PHE A 398 12.31 19.00 -11.25
CA PHE A 398 13.00 17.99 -12.05
C PHE A 398 12.05 17.34 -13.08
N ASN A 399 10.82 17.00 -12.67
CA ASN A 399 9.78 16.47 -13.55
C ASN A 399 9.50 17.40 -14.72
N ILE A 400 9.39 18.69 -14.45
CA ILE A 400 9.16 19.70 -15.49
C ILE A 400 10.39 19.88 -16.39
N LEU A 401 11.60 19.78 -15.84
CA LEU A 401 12.85 19.86 -16.59
C LEU A 401 13.08 18.68 -17.54
N GLU A 402 13.00 17.42 -17.08
CA GLU A 402 13.20 16.29 -18.00
C GLU A 402 12.02 16.17 -19.00
N ASN A 403 10.79 16.60 -18.67
CA ASN A 403 9.72 16.70 -19.68
C ASN A 403 10.09 17.69 -20.79
N ARG A 404 10.72 18.82 -20.44
CA ARG A 404 11.25 19.77 -21.43
C ARG A 404 12.43 19.17 -22.21
N TYR A 405 13.34 18.48 -21.52
CA TYR A 405 14.49 17.80 -22.12
C TYR A 405 14.07 16.80 -23.20
N SER A 406 13.09 15.93 -22.89
CA SER A 406 12.57 14.92 -23.82
C SER A 406 11.96 15.58 -25.06
N LYS A 407 11.21 16.67 -24.91
CA LYS A 407 10.64 17.43 -26.04
C LYS A 407 11.70 18.04 -26.95
N ILE A 408 12.79 18.60 -26.38
CA ILE A 408 13.89 19.14 -27.19
C ILE A 408 14.56 18.01 -27.98
N ARG A 409 14.85 16.88 -27.31
CA ARG A 409 15.49 15.72 -27.93
C ARG A 409 14.65 15.10 -29.07
N GLU A 410 13.33 15.03 -28.90
CA GLU A 410 12.41 14.61 -29.96
C GLU A 410 12.47 15.56 -31.18
N SER A 411 12.55 16.87 -30.95
CA SER A 411 12.65 17.85 -32.04
C SER A 411 13.98 17.81 -32.79
N GLU A 412 15.10 17.50 -32.10
CA GLU A 412 16.42 17.32 -32.72
C GLU A 412 16.47 16.03 -33.57
N ASN A 413 15.87 14.93 -33.10
CA ASN A 413 15.87 13.64 -33.79
C ASN A 413 15.00 13.61 -35.06
N ASN A 414 13.96 14.45 -35.16
CA ASN A 414 13.13 14.57 -36.37
C ASN A 414 13.86 15.26 -37.55
N SER A 415 15.13 15.67 -37.38
CA SER A 415 15.99 16.20 -38.46
C SER A 415 16.90 15.16 -39.12
N VAL A 416 16.87 13.88 -38.70
CA VAL A 416 17.59 12.78 -39.34
C VAL A 416 16.57 11.73 -39.81
N THR A 417 16.51 11.51 -41.12
CA THR A 417 15.64 10.51 -41.75
C THR A 417 15.98 9.10 -41.27
N GLY A 418 15.07 8.50 -40.52
CA GLY A 418 15.08 7.09 -40.14
C GLY A 418 13.76 6.72 -39.48
N THR A 419 12.87 6.09 -40.25
CA THR A 419 11.55 5.58 -39.86
C THR A 419 11.60 4.83 -38.53
N LEU A 420 10.76 5.20 -37.54
CA LEU A 420 10.75 4.53 -36.24
C LEU A 420 9.35 4.62 -35.58
N ASP A 421 8.48 3.66 -35.89
CA ASP A 421 7.30 3.26 -35.11
C ASP A 421 7.65 2.75 -33.68
N SER A 422 8.68 3.34 -33.02
CA SER A 422 9.21 2.82 -31.76
C SER A 422 9.19 3.79 -30.57
N TRP A 423 8.52 4.94 -30.65
CA TRP A 423 8.51 5.92 -29.56
C TRP A 423 7.13 6.29 -29.00
N LEU A 424 6.04 5.78 -29.57
CA LEU A 424 4.69 5.96 -29.01
C LEU A 424 4.31 4.96 -27.90
N ALA A 425 5.30 4.46 -27.16
CA ALA A 425 5.03 3.79 -25.90
C ALA A 425 5.26 4.77 -24.75
N PRO A 426 4.28 5.08 -23.89
CA PRO A 426 4.55 5.63 -22.58
C PRO A 426 5.28 4.55 -21.78
N ARG A 427 6.60 4.43 -21.98
CA ARG A 427 7.47 3.66 -21.10
C ARG A 427 7.64 4.51 -19.85
N PHE A 428 6.68 4.34 -18.95
CA PHE A 428 6.76 4.60 -17.51
C PHE A 428 8.21 4.85 -17.04
N ASN A 429 8.58 6.10 -16.75
CA ASN A 429 9.83 6.38 -16.03
C ASN A 429 9.93 7.82 -15.46
N TRP A 430 9.11 8.14 -14.47
CA TRP A 430 9.25 9.38 -13.68
C TRP A 430 9.02 9.16 -12.19
N LYS A 431 8.23 8.14 -11.86
CA LYS A 431 8.11 7.65 -10.50
C LYS A 431 9.47 7.19 -9.98
N GLU A 432 10.32 6.49 -10.75
CA GLU A 432 11.66 6.03 -10.30
C GLU A 432 12.52 7.13 -9.67
N ILE A 433 12.21 8.38 -9.98
CA ILE A 433 12.92 9.57 -9.54
C ILE A 433 12.39 10.12 -8.21
N LEU A 434 11.07 10.23 -7.95
CA LEU A 434 10.52 10.55 -6.61
C LEU A 434 11.01 9.59 -5.50
N LYS A 435 11.31 8.39 -5.97
CA LYS A 435 11.64 7.18 -5.28
C LYS A 435 13.11 7.09 -4.89
N ILE A 436 13.98 7.79 -5.64
CA ILE A 436 15.30 8.25 -5.18
C ILE A 436 15.20 9.50 -4.30
N ILE A 437 14.10 10.24 -4.35
CA ILE A 437 14.00 11.49 -3.62
C ILE A 437 13.68 11.28 -2.12
N PHE A 438 13.00 10.21 -1.70
CA PHE A 438 13.04 9.77 -0.29
C PHE A 438 14.39 9.20 0.17
N LEU A 439 15.25 8.88 -0.78
CA LEU A 439 16.53 8.17 -0.60
C LEU A 439 17.60 9.10 0.04
N GLY A 440 17.26 10.35 0.37
CA GLY A 440 18.10 11.32 1.07
C GLY A 440 17.37 12.54 1.66
N LEU A 441 16.14 12.37 2.19
CA LEU A 441 15.43 13.47 2.89
C LEU A 441 15.68 13.48 4.41
N ILE A 442 16.68 12.71 4.81
CA ILE A 442 17.83 13.19 5.60
C ILE A 442 19.11 12.99 4.78
#